data_AF-A0A497PWN5-F1
#
_entry.id   AF-A0A497PWN5-F1
#
_cell.length_a   1.000
_cell.length_b   1.000
_cell.length_c   1.000
_cell.angle_alpha   90.00
_cell.angle_beta   90.00
_cell.angle_gamma   90.00
#
_symmetry.space_group_name_H-M   'P 1'
#
loop_
_entity.id
_entity.type
_entity.pdbx_description
1 polymer ?
#
loop_
_entity_poly.entity_id
_entity_poly.type
_entity_poly.pdbx_seq_one_letter_code
_entity_poly.pdbx_strand_id
1 'polypeptide(L)'
;MVVSLECGHEVTTGSSPWDKIGSANDASSLPFMEIRYRMLGKAMDEVRMKRVRLEEEKRRGHVNDSEYAASLLKIIVETNSLTKERESIAYRLKSHRSS
;
A
#
# COMPACT_ATOMS: atom_id res chain seq x y z
N MET A 1 10.88 -59.83 -26.77
CA MET A 1 9.85 -59.26 -25.88
C MET A 1 10.44 -58.05 -25.20
N VAL A 2 10.03 -56.86 -25.64
CA VAL A 2 10.28 -55.61 -24.93
C VAL A 2 8.92 -54.93 -24.89
N VAL A 3 8.34 -54.85 -23.69
CA VAL A 3 7.06 -54.17 -23.45
C VAL A 3 7.42 -52.77 -23.00
N SER A 4 7.22 -51.78 -23.87
CA SER A 4 7.27 -50.37 -23.48
C SER A 4 5.92 -49.97 -22.89
N LEU A 5 5.90 -49.73 -21.58
CA LEU A 5 4.79 -49.10 -20.87
C LEU A 5 4.87 -47.59 -21.14
N GLU A 6 3.90 -47.04 -21.87
CA GLU A 6 3.66 -45.60 -21.93
C GLU A 6 3.14 -45.14 -20.56
N CYS A 7 3.91 -44.27 -19.90
CA CYS A 7 3.48 -43.59 -18.69
C CYS A 7 2.86 -42.24 -19.09
N GLY A 8 1.56 -42.23 -19.31
CA GLY A 8 0.77 -41.00 -19.40
C GLY A 8 0.69 -40.36 -18.01
N HIS A 9 1.48 -39.31 -17.78
CA HIS A 9 1.30 -38.44 -16.63
C HIS A 9 0.18 -37.46 -16.97
N GLU A 10 -1.00 -37.68 -16.39
CA GLU A 10 -2.08 -36.70 -16.35
C GLU A 10 -1.60 -35.52 -15.49
N VAL A 11 -1.02 -34.50 -16.12
CA VAL A 11 -0.75 -33.23 -15.47
C VAL A 11 -2.09 -32.56 -15.27
N THR A 12 -2.67 -32.79 -14.10
CA THR A 12 -3.79 -32.02 -13.59
C THR A 12 -3.36 -30.55 -13.62
N THR A 13 -3.96 -29.81 -14.55
CA THR A 13 -3.86 -28.37 -14.65
C THR A 13 -4.57 -27.78 -13.44
N GLY A 14 -3.86 -27.75 -12.31
CA GLY A 14 -4.14 -26.84 -11.21
C GLY A 14 -3.87 -25.42 -11.67
N SER A 15 -4.76 -24.88 -12.51
CA SER A 15 -4.79 -23.45 -12.84
C SER A 15 -5.11 -22.70 -11.57
N SER A 16 -4.09 -22.29 -10.82
CA SER A 16 -4.25 -21.38 -9.71
C SER A 16 -4.85 -20.08 -10.28
N PRO A 17 -5.91 -19.50 -9.67
CA PRO A 17 -6.49 -18.23 -10.13
C PRO A 17 -5.48 -17.08 -10.18
N TRP A 18 -4.32 -17.27 -9.54
CA TRP A 18 -3.20 -16.36 -9.45
C TRP A 18 -2.26 -16.41 -10.67
N ASP A 19 -2.27 -17.49 -11.47
CA ASP A 19 -1.39 -17.65 -12.64
C ASP A 19 -1.86 -16.85 -13.86
N LYS A 20 -3.08 -16.29 -13.81
CA LYS A 20 -3.60 -15.33 -14.81
C LYS A 20 -3.34 -13.87 -14.43
N ILE A 21 -2.48 -13.58 -13.46
CA ILE A 21 -2.02 -12.21 -13.18
C ILE A 21 -0.83 -11.91 -14.10
N GLY A 22 -1.08 -11.99 -15.41
CA GLY A 22 -0.16 -11.45 -16.40
C GLY A 22 -0.19 -9.92 -16.30
N SER A 23 0.97 -9.32 -16.01
CA SER A 23 1.22 -7.87 -16.20
C SER A 23 0.27 -6.89 -15.49
N ALA A 24 -0.27 -7.22 -14.31
CA ALA A 24 -1.08 -6.27 -13.50
C ALA A 24 -0.22 -5.32 -12.62
N ASN A 25 1.10 -5.40 -12.73
CA ASN A 25 2.06 -4.66 -11.90
C ASN A 25 2.52 -3.34 -12.53
N ASP A 26 1.82 -2.84 -13.54
CA ASP A 26 1.99 -1.46 -13.97
C ASP A 26 1.51 -0.55 -12.85
N ALA A 27 2.46 0.03 -12.11
CA ALA A 27 2.20 1.03 -11.07
C ALA A 27 1.45 2.27 -11.61
N SER A 28 1.36 2.40 -12.94
CA SER A 28 0.61 3.39 -13.69
C SER A 28 -0.79 2.94 -14.12
N SER A 29 -1.17 1.67 -13.93
CA SER A 29 -2.50 1.17 -14.28
C SER A 29 -3.57 1.80 -13.40
N LEU A 30 -4.75 2.04 -13.97
CA LEU A 30 -5.86 2.70 -13.28
C LEU A 30 -6.33 1.93 -12.03
N PRO A 31 -6.52 0.60 -12.06
CA PRO A 31 -6.88 -0.16 -10.85
C PRO A 31 -5.83 -0.06 -9.75
N PHE A 32 -4.53 -0.10 -10.10
CA PHE A 32 -3.45 0.04 -9.13
C PHE A 32 -3.43 1.43 -8.50
N MET A 33 -3.64 2.49 -9.30
CA MET A 33 -3.75 3.87 -8.78
C MET A 33 -4.94 4.03 -7.84
N GLU A 34 -6.09 3.42 -8.13
CA GLU A 34 -7.25 3.48 -7.23
C GLU A 34 -6.99 2.74 -5.91
N ILE A 35 -6.36 1.56 -5.96
CA ILE A 35 -5.94 0.82 -4.76
C ILE A 35 -4.95 1.66 -3.96
N ARG A 36 -3.91 2.19 -4.60
CA ARG A 36 -2.88 3.02 -3.95
C ARG A 36 -3.48 4.26 -3.31
N TYR A 37 -4.43 4.94 -3.98
CA TYR A 37 -5.14 6.09 -3.41
C TYR A 37 -5.90 5.73 -2.13
N ARG A 38 -6.58 4.58 -2.09
CA ARG A 38 -7.27 4.09 -0.89
C ARG A 38 -6.29 3.73 0.22
N MET A 39 -5.17 3.08 -0.11
CA MET A 39 -4.15 2.69 0.86
C MET A 39 -3.44 3.90 1.46
N LEU A 40 -3.19 4.95 0.68
CA LEU A 40 -2.67 6.23 1.20
C LEU A 40 -3.65 6.88 2.17
N GLY A 41 -4.96 6.77 1.95
CA GLY A 41 -5.96 7.19 2.93
C GLY A 41 -5.79 6.49 4.28
N LYS A 42 -5.63 5.16 4.27
CA LYS A 42 -5.38 4.39 5.50
C LYS A 42 -4.07 4.79 6.19
N ALA A 43 -2.99 4.96 5.42
CA ALA A 43 -1.71 5.40 5.95
C ALA A 43 -1.80 6.79 6.62
N MET A 44 -2.57 7.72 6.03
CA MET A 44 -2.82 9.02 6.66
C MET A 44 -3.60 8.90 7.98
N ASP A 45 -4.59 7.99 8.06
CA ASP A 45 -5.32 7.74 9.31
C ASP A 45 -4.41 7.12 10.38
N GLU A 46 -3.50 6.22 10.01
CA GLU A 46 -2.49 5.68 10.91
C GLU A 46 -1.56 6.77 11.45
N VAL A 47 -1.09 7.68 10.60
CA VAL A 47 -0.27 8.82 11.03
C VAL A 47 -1.04 9.76 11.96
N ARG A 48 -2.34 9.98 11.71
CA ARG A 48 -3.21 10.72 12.62
C ARG A 48 -3.31 10.03 13.98
N MET A 49 -3.47 8.71 14.02
CA MET A 49 -3.47 7.95 15.27
C MET A 49 -2.13 8.03 16.01
N LYS A 50 -1.00 7.94 15.30
CA LYS A 50 0.35 8.12 15.88
C LYS A 50 0.46 9.48 16.57
N ARG A 51 -0.05 10.54 15.94
CA ARG A 51 -0.07 11.89 16.53
C ARG A 51 -0.88 11.93 17.81
N VAL A 52 -2.13 11.44 17.77
CA VAL A 52 -3.01 11.44 18.96
C VAL A 52 -2.35 10.67 20.12
N ARG A 53 -1.73 9.52 19.83
CA ARG A 53 -1.00 8.76 20.83
C ARG A 53 0.19 9.53 21.39
N LEU A 54 0.99 10.19 20.55
CA LEU A 54 2.11 11.01 20.99
C LEU A 54 1.68 12.14 21.93
N GLU A 55 0.57 12.82 21.62
CA GLU A 55 -0.02 13.85 22.50
C GLU A 55 -0.47 13.27 23.84
N GLU A 56 -1.04 12.06 23.83
CA GLU A 56 -1.45 11.34 25.04
C GLU A 56 -0.25 11.00 25.93
N GLU A 57 0.79 10.40 25.36
CA GLU A 57 2.01 10.05 26.09
C GLU A 57 2.70 11.30 26.64
N LYS A 58 2.68 12.41 25.89
CA LYS A 58 3.19 13.70 26.35
C LYS A 58 2.41 14.21 27.56
N ARG A 59 1.08 14.17 27.50
CA ARG A 59 0.20 14.64 28.59
C ARG A 59 0.32 13.79 29.85
N ARG A 60 0.59 12.49 29.69
CA ARG A 60 0.87 11.56 30.80
C ARG A 60 2.27 11.71 31.39
N GLY A 61 3.12 12.53 30.79
CA GLY A 61 4.50 12.73 31.23
C GLY A 61 5.45 11.58 30.85
N HIS A 62 5.03 10.69 29.95
CA HIS A 62 5.86 9.57 29.48
C HIS A 62 6.90 9.98 28.42
N VAL A 63 6.80 11.19 27.88
CA VAL A 63 7.69 11.72 26.84
C VAL A 63 8.15 13.13 27.21
N ASN A 64 9.46 13.37 27.18
CA ASN A 64 10.03 14.69 27.43
C ASN A 64 9.85 15.65 26.23
N ASP A 65 10.15 16.94 26.39
CA ASP A 65 9.91 17.93 25.33
C ASP A 65 10.73 17.67 24.06
N SER A 66 11.98 17.24 24.22
CA SER A 66 12.90 16.97 23.11
C SER A 66 12.41 15.78 22.25
N GLU A 67 12.07 14.67 22.91
CA GLU A 67 11.54 13.48 22.25
C GLU A 67 10.19 13.72 21.59
N TYR A 68 9.32 14.51 22.23
CA TYR A 68 8.05 14.92 21.66
C TYR A 68 8.26 15.75 20.39
N ALA A 69 9.12 16.78 20.43
CA ALA A 69 9.41 17.63 19.28
C ALA A 69 10.00 16.84 18.11
N ALA A 70 10.95 15.94 18.38
CA ALA A 70 11.55 15.09 17.36
C ALA A 70 10.52 14.12 16.74
N SER A 71 9.66 13.53 17.55
CA SER A 71 8.61 12.61 17.09
C SER A 71 7.52 13.35 16.30
N LEU A 72 7.12 14.54 16.74
CA LEU A 72 6.17 15.38 16.06
C LEU A 72 6.71 15.82 14.68
N LEU A 73 7.99 16.19 14.60
CA LEU A 73 8.62 16.55 13.33
C LEU A 73 8.59 15.38 12.34
N LYS A 74 8.89 14.15 12.80
CA LYS A 74 8.79 12.94 11.96
C LYS A 74 7.37 12.74 11.42
N ILE A 75 6.36 12.88 12.28
CA ILE A 75 4.93 12.78 11.91
C ILE A 75 4.56 13.84 10.87
N ILE A 76 5.04 15.08 11.01
CA ILE A 76 4.77 16.16 10.06
C ILE A 76 5.39 15.84 8.70
N VAL A 77 6.65 15.38 8.66
CA VAL A 77 7.33 15.01 7.42
C VAL A 77 6.62 13.85 6.73
N GLU A 78 6.25 12.81 7.49
CA GLU A 78 5.49 11.65 6.98
C GLU A 78 4.13 12.09 6.40
N THR A 79 3.39 12.93 7.12
CA THR A 79 2.10 13.48 6.67
C THR A 79 2.25 14.24 5.36
N ASN A 80 3.26 15.12 5.25
CA ASN A 80 3.49 15.91 4.06
C ASN A 80 3.84 15.04 2.84
N SER A 81 4.63 13.98 3.04
CA SER A 81 4.96 13.02 1.99
C SER A 81 3.70 12.31 1.49
N LEU A 82 2.88 11.77 2.40
CA LEU A 82 1.65 11.06 2.06
C LEU A 82 0.63 11.96 1.37
N THR A 83 0.47 13.21 1.83
CA THR A 83 -0.43 14.19 1.20
C THR A 83 -0.03 14.46 -0.25
N LYS A 84 1.25 14.77 -0.50
CA LYS A 84 1.75 15.03 -1.86
C LYS A 84 1.53 13.84 -2.79
N GLU A 85 1.79 12.63 -2.32
CA GLU A 85 1.58 11.42 -3.09
C GLU A 85 0.10 11.20 -3.41
N ARG A 86 -0.77 11.39 -2.41
CA ARG A 86 -2.21 11.22 -2.55
C ARG A 86 -2.81 12.25 -3.51
N GLU A 87 -2.37 13.50 -3.45
CA GLU A 87 -2.76 14.56 -4.39
C GLU A 87 -2.32 14.26 -5.82
N SER A 88 -1.08 13.80 -6.00
CA SER A 88 -0.55 13.40 -7.31
C SER A 88 -1.39 12.27 -7.93
N ILE A 89 -1.74 11.25 -7.15
CA ILE A 89 -2.58 10.15 -7.63
C ILE A 89 -4.02 10.61 -7.87
N ALA A 90 -4.58 11.45 -7.01
CA ALA A 90 -5.93 12.01 -7.21
C ALA A 90 -6.02 12.81 -8.52
N TYR A 91 -4.99 13.61 -8.82
CA TYR A 91 -4.91 14.37 -10.06
C TYR A 91 -4.92 13.43 -11.27
N ARG A 92 -4.07 12.40 -11.27
CA ARG A 92 -4.00 11.41 -12.36
C ARG A 92 -5.31 10.64 -12.55
N LEU A 93 -5.96 10.23 -11.46
CA LEU A 93 -7.26 9.56 -11.50
C LEU A 93 -8.35 10.47 -12.07
N LYS A 94 -8.34 11.77 -11.72
CA LYS A 94 -9.28 12.74 -12.27
C LYS A 94 -9.07 12.92 -13.78
N SER A 95 -7.83 13.06 -14.23
CA SER A 95 -7.50 13.19 -15.66
C SER A 95 -7.97 12.01 -16.50
N HIS A 96 -7.87 10.78 -15.97
CA HIS A 96 -8.39 9.59 -16.65
C HIS A 96 -9.92 9.49 -16.70
N ARG A 97 -10.63 10.05 -15.71
CA ARG A 97 -12.11 10.04 -15.68
C ARG A 97 -12.75 11.14 -16.52
N SER A 98 -11.98 12.17 -16.90
CA SER A 98 -12.41 13.26 -17.78
C SER A 98 -12.05 13.06 -19.25
N SER A 99 -11.40 11.95 -19.59
CA SER A 99 -11.10 11.52 -20.97
C SER A 99 -12.09 10.46 -21.43
#